data_AF-A0A2A2HT41-F1
#
_entry.id   AF-A0A2A2HT41-F1
#
_cell.length_a   1.000
_cell.length_b   1.000
_cell.length_c   1.000
_cell.angle_alpha   90.00
_cell.angle_beta   90.00
_cell.angle_gamma   90.00
#
_symmetry.space_group_name_H-M   'P 1'
#
loop_
_entity.id
_entity.type
_entity.pdbx_description
1 polymer ?
#
loop_
_entity_poly.entity_id
_entity_poly.type
_entity_poly.pdbx_seq_one_letter_code
_entity_poly.pdbx_strand_id
1 'polypeptide(L)' 'MLKYNDIAENFANKYNLMKTAGSDAHFPHEIGNAGIITENSDIVDAIRKKDLAMFGRKSFVLNHALTKSLILMRKI' A
#
# COMPACT_ATOMS: atom_id res chain seq x y z
N MET A 1 -12.26 1.31 1.08
CA MET A 1 -10.95 0.63 1.05
C MET A 1 -11.16 -0.77 0.44
N LEU A 2 -10.12 -1.48 -0.03
CA LEU A 2 -10.29 -2.78 -0.69
C LEU A 2 -10.63 -3.86 0.36
N LYS A 3 -11.48 -4.85 0.02
CA LYS A 3 -11.88 -5.94 0.93
C LYS A 3 -10.71 -6.61 1.66
N TYR A 4 -9.57 -6.79 0.99
CA TYR A 4 -8.37 -7.38 1.58
C TYR A 4 -7.67 -6.45 2.57
N ASN A 5 -7.67 -5.14 2.30
CA ASN A 5 -7.11 -4.15 3.21
C ASN A 5 -7.97 -4.03 4.47
N ASP A 6 -9.29 -4.14 4.34
CA ASP A 6 -10.22 -4.16 5.48
C ASP A 6 -9.98 -5.40 6.36
N ILE A 7 -9.72 -6.57 5.75
CA ILE A 7 -9.35 -7.79 6.48
C ILE A 7 -8.01 -7.61 7.20
N ALA A 8 -7.00 -7.06 6.52
CA ALA A 8 -5.68 -6.82 7.13
C ALA A 8 -5.78 -5.82 8.28
N GLU A 9 -6.57 -4.75 8.12
CA GLU A 9 -6.83 -3.78 9.17
C GLU A 9 -7.53 -4.41 10.38
N ASN A 10 -8.59 -5.18 10.16
CA ASN A 10 -9.30 -5.86 11.24
C ASN A 10 -8.40 -6.85 11.97
N PHE A 11 -7.55 -7.59 11.24
CA PHE A 11 -6.58 -8.50 11.84
C PHE A 11 -5.56 -7.75 12.69
N ALA A 12 -4.97 -6.67 12.17
CA ALA A 12 -4.00 -5.88 12.90
C ALA A 12 -4.62 -5.21 14.14
N ASN A 13 -5.86 -4.71 14.04
CA ASN A 13 -6.58 -4.15 15.18
C ASN A 13 -6.87 -5.23 16.24
N LYS A 14 -7.30 -6.43 15.84
CA LYS A 14 -7.61 -7.56 16.75
C LYS A 14 -6.40 -8.00 17.57
N TYR A 15 -5.22 -8.03 16.97
CA TYR A 15 -3.98 -8.48 17.63
C TYR A 15 -3.08 -7.34 18.09
N ASN A 16 -3.59 -6.10 18.08
CA ASN A 16 -2.83 -4.91 18.44
C ASN A 16 -1.46 -4.84 17.71
N LEU A 17 -1.45 -5.10 16.41
CA LEU A 17 -0.25 -5.06 15.58
C LEU A 17 0.01 -3.65 15.03
N MET A 18 1.25 -3.42 14.58
CA MET A 18 1.62 -2.25 13.80
C MET A 18 1.10 -2.39 12.37
N LYS A 19 0.72 -1.27 11.75
CA LYS A 19 0.20 -1.22 10.38
C LYS A 19 1.11 -0.36 9.51
N THR A 20 1.24 -0.74 8.24
CA THR A 20 1.94 0.05 7.23
C THR A 20 1.25 -0.13 5.89
N ALA A 21 1.45 0.81 4.98
CA ALA A 21 0.90 0.81 3.64
C ALA A 21 1.91 1.39 2.65
N GLY A 22 1.86 0.91 1.42
CA GLY A 22 2.72 1.37 0.32
C GLY A 22 2.06 1.13 -1.02
N SER A 23 2.46 1.90 -2.03
CA SER A 23 1.86 1.86 -3.35
C SER A 23 2.23 0.62 -4.18
N ASP A 24 3.27 -0.12 -3.79
CA ASP A 24 3.84 -1.24 -4.55
C ASP A 24 3.92 -0.91 -6.05
N ALA A 25 4.55 0.24 -6.33
CA ALA A 25 4.55 0.85 -7.65
C ALA A 25 5.42 0.02 -8.62
N HIS A 26 4.79 -0.43 -9.70
CA HIS A 26 5.49 -1.09 -10.81
C HIS A 26 5.84 -0.09 -11.92
N PHE A 27 5.08 1.02 -11.99
CA PHE A 27 5.30 2.13 -12.92
C PHE A 27 5.47 3.48 -12.19
N PRO A 28 6.14 4.47 -12.80
CA PRO A 28 6.34 5.79 -12.18
C PRO A 28 5.05 6.50 -11.77
N HIS A 29 3.97 6.36 -12.55
CA HIS A 29 2.66 6.96 -12.24
C HIS A 29 1.93 6.25 -11.08
N GLU A 30 2.48 5.16 -10.54
CA GLU A 30 1.95 4.46 -9.38
C GLU A 30 2.60 4.90 -8.07
N ILE A 31 3.72 5.63 -8.15
CA ILE A 31 4.40 6.19 -6.98
C ILE A 31 3.45 7.16 -6.29
N GLY A 32 3.24 6.95 -4.98
CA GLY A 32 2.34 7.80 -4.18
C GLY A 32 0.86 7.47 -4.31
N ASN A 33 0.48 6.36 -4.97
CA ASN A 33 -0.93 5.92 -4.98
C ASN A 33 -1.40 5.38 -3.63
N ALA A 34 -0.50 4.91 -2.77
CA ALA A 34 -0.80 4.48 -1.41
C ALA A 34 0.42 4.69 -0.51
N GLY A 35 0.17 4.84 0.80
CA GLY A 35 1.21 5.10 1.77
C GLY A 35 0.66 5.36 3.16
N ILE A 36 1.55 5.84 4.03
CA ILE A 36 1.24 6.30 5.38
C ILE A 36 1.37 7.82 5.46
N ILE A 37 0.53 8.46 6.26
CA ILE A 37 0.58 9.87 6.61
C ILE A 37 0.84 9.93 8.11
N THR A 38 1.86 10.68 8.50
CA THR A 38 2.19 10.93 9.89
C THR A 38 2.76 12.35 10.02
N GLU A 39 2.51 12.98 11.15
CA GLU A 39 3.10 14.29 11.49
C GLU A 39 4.46 14.13 12.18
N ASN A 40 4.82 12.89 12.55
CA ASN A 40 6.08 12.59 13.20
C ASN A 40 7.22 12.52 12.16
N SER A 41 8.32 13.22 12.45
CA SER A 41 9.53 13.19 11.63
C SER A 41 10.24 11.84 11.64
N ASP A 42 10.07 11.04 12.70
CA ASP A 42 10.57 9.67 12.77
C ASP A 42 9.48 8.66 12.39
N ILE A 43 9.60 8.17 11.16
CA ILE A 43 8.68 7.21 10.56
C ILE A 43 8.66 5.89 11.33
N VAL A 44 9.81 5.42 11.84
CA VAL A 44 9.89 4.16 12.58
C VAL A 44 9.14 4.28 13.89
N ASP A 45 9.30 5.41 14.56
CA ASP A 45 8.63 5.71 15.82
C ASP A 45 7.12 5.91 15.61
N ALA A 46 6.71 6.56 14.52
CA ALA A 46 5.31 6.68 14.12
C ALA A 46 4.64 5.32 13.92
N ILE A 47 5.31 4.37 13.26
CA ILE A 47 4.82 3.01 13.03
C ILE A 47 4.68 2.25 14.35
N ARG A 48 5.68 2.36 15.24
CA ARG A 48 5.66 1.70 16.56
C ARG A 48 4.56 2.23 17.46
N LYS A 49 4.36 3.55 17.47
CA LYS A 49 3.32 4.24 18.25
C LYS A 49 1.93 4.15 17.62
N LYS A 50 1.85 3.66 16.38
CA LYS A 50 0.60 3.60 15.57
C LYS A 50 0.00 4.97 15.33
N ASP A 51 0.85 5.99 15.34
CA ASP A 51 0.49 7.39 15.13
C ASP A 51 0.60 7.73 13.63
N LEU A 52 -0.22 7.04 12.85
CA LEU A 52 -0.27 7.18 11.41
C LEU A 52 -1.65 6.88 10.85
N ALA A 53 -1.98 7.59 9.78
CA ALA A 53 -3.13 7.29 8.92
C ALA A 53 -2.63 6.58 7.66
N MET A 54 -3.44 5.68 7.10
CA MET A 54 -3.14 5.01 5.84
C MET A 54 -3.99 5.61 4.73
N PHE A 55 -3.41 5.75 3.54
CA PHE A 55 -4.15 6.15 2.34
C PHE A 55 -3.83 5.20 1.19
N GLY A 56 -4.78 5.06 0.25
CA GLY A 56 -4.61 4.26 -0.94
C GLY A 56 -5.69 4.51 -1.97
N ARG A 57 -5.30 4.70 -3.22
CA ARG A 57 -6.19 4.78 -4.39
C ARG A 57 -6.23 3.44 -5.09
N LYS A 58 -7.39 3.08 -5.65
CA LYS A 58 -7.48 1.93 -6.56
C LYS A 58 -6.75 2.29 -7.85
N SER A 59 -5.79 1.46 -8.26
CA SER A 59 -5.24 1.50 -9.61
C SER A 59 -6.33 1.09 -10.61
N PHE A 60 -6.37 1.76 -11.77
CA PHE A 60 -7.28 1.42 -12.86
C PHE A 60 -6.92 0.04 -13.44
N VAL A 61 -7.93 -0.69 -13.94
CA VAL A 61 -7.80 -2.05 -14.52
C VAL A 61 -6.75 -2.12 -15.63
N LEU A 62 -6.55 -1.01 -16.35
CA LEU A 62 -5.53 -0.86 -17.41
C LEU A 62 -4.09 -1.07 -16.90
N ASN A 63 -3.76 -0.61 -15.68
CA ASN A 63 -2.43 -0.84 -15.11
C ASN A 63 -2.18 -2.34 -14.93
N HIS A 64 -3.20 -3.08 -14.49
CA HIS A 64 -3.06 -4.51 -14.24
C HIS A 64 -2.82 -5.31 -15.53
N ALA A 65 -3.44 -4.90 -16.64
CA ALA A 65 -3.17 -5.46 -17.96
C ALA A 65 -1.74 -5.16 -18.42
N LEU A 66 -1.27 -3.90 -18.29
CA LEU A 66 0.07 -3.49 -18.68
C LEU A 66 1.18 -4.20 -17.89
N THR A 67 1.01 -4.38 -16.57
CA THR A 67 2.00 -5.11 -15.75
C THR A 67 2.10 -6.58 -16.19
N LYS A 68 0.98 -7.23 -16.50
CA LYS A 68 0.97 -8.62 -17.00
C LYS A 68 1.62 -8.73 -18.38
N SER A 69 1.38 -7.76 -19.27
CA SER A 69 2.01 -7.71 -20.59
C SER A 69 3.54 -7.55 -20.51
N LEU A 70 4.05 -6.72 -19.58
CA LEU A 70 5.49 -6.57 -19.37
C LEU A 70 6.17 -7.86 -18.84
N ILE A 71 5.51 -8.58 -17.94
CA ILE A 71 6.01 -9.87 -17.45
C ILE A 71 6.03 -10.92 -18.57
N LEU A 72 5.03 -10.89 -19.47
CA LEU A 72 4.98 -11.79 -20.62
C LEU A 72 6.07 -11.46 -21.64
N MET A 73 6.29 -10.18 -21.95
CA MET A 73 7.36 -9.75 -22.87
C MET A 73 8.77 -9.98 -22.32
N ARG A 74 8.96 -10.02 -21.00
CA ARG A 74 10.24 -10.40 -20.37
C ARG A 74 10.53 -11.90 -20.36
N LYS A 75 9.54 -12.74 -20.67
CA LYS A 75 9.66 -14.21 -20.71
C LYS A 75 9.90 -14.78 -22.11
N ILE A 76 9.83 -13.93 -23.14
CA ILE A 76 10.22 -14.22 -24.52
C ILE A 76 11.63 -13.70 -24.72
#